data_AF-A0A1U7VSQ5-F1
#
_entry.id   AF-A0A1U7VSQ5-F1
#
_cell.length_a   1.000
_cell.length_b   1.000
_cell.length_c   1.000
_cell.angle_alpha   90.00
_cell.angle_beta   90.00
_cell.angle_gamma   90.00
#
_symmetry.space_group_name_H-M   'P 1'
#
loop_
_entity.id
_entity.type
_entity.pdbx_description
1 polymer ?
#
loop_
_entity_poly.entity_id
_entity_poly.type
_entity_poly.pdbx_seq_one_letter_code
_entity_poly.pdbx_strand_id
1 'polypeptide(L)'
;MDTGMNPFILMLWEDFADVDGSTLAAQVAEYPVIVAKRITRTTYGGMEKITLFSLLQEICSELFTNIMCHIRLSLSTRYNSVILINPPYPQVGRLQNWYRTNIDVIEFYISLFISCKLNMCR
;
A
#
# COMPACT_ATOMS: atom_id res chain seq x y z
N MET A 1 -0.50 -13.94 7.37
CA MET A 1 0.21 -12.70 6.98
C MET A 1 0.12 -12.61 5.48
N ASP A 2 -0.17 -11.42 4.96
CA ASP A 2 -0.19 -11.23 3.51
C ASP A 2 1.26 -11.17 3.02
N THR A 3 1.69 -12.22 2.32
CA THR A 3 3.01 -12.30 1.64
C THR A 3 2.86 -12.06 0.14
N GLY A 4 1.66 -11.68 -0.32
CA GLY A 4 1.31 -11.58 -1.74
C GLY A 4 1.82 -10.32 -2.44
N MET A 5 2.67 -9.51 -1.79
CA MET A 5 3.21 -8.25 -2.32
C MET A 5 2.13 -7.33 -2.93
N ASN A 6 0.93 -7.32 -2.32
CA ASN A 6 -0.19 -6.51 -2.80
C ASN A 6 -0.17 -5.14 -2.12
N PRO A 7 0.22 -4.06 -2.81
CA PRO A 7 0.15 -2.73 -2.22
C PRO A 7 -1.31 -2.28 -2.07
N PHE A 8 -1.59 -1.54 -1.00
CA PHE A 8 -2.86 -0.87 -0.77
C PHE A 8 -2.61 0.55 -0.24
N ILE A 9 -3.56 1.46 -0.49
CA ILE A 9 -3.47 2.83 0.03
C ILE A 9 -4.12 2.87 1.40
N LEU A 10 -3.41 3.37 2.41
CA LEU A 10 -3.97 3.67 3.72
C LEU A 10 -4.16 5.18 3.86
N MET A 11 -5.41 5.62 4.04
CA MET A 11 -5.77 7.00 4.30
C MET A 11 -5.89 7.22 5.82
N LEU A 12 -5.09 8.14 6.34
CA LEU A 12 -5.18 8.65 7.70
C LEU A 12 -5.99 9.95 7.66
N TRP A 13 -6.86 10.14 8.64
CA TRP A 13 -7.76 11.30 8.74
C TRP A 13 -7.71 11.90 10.13
N GLU A 14 -7.98 13.20 10.22
CA GLU A 14 -8.07 13.97 11.47
C GLU A 14 -6.82 13.74 12.35
N ASP A 15 -7.02 13.58 13.66
CA ASP A 15 -5.97 13.38 14.66
C ASP A 15 -4.99 12.23 14.33
N PHE A 16 -5.41 11.21 13.56
CA PHE A 16 -4.51 10.13 13.12
C PHE A 16 -3.45 10.62 12.14
N ALA A 17 -3.78 11.60 11.29
CA ALA A 17 -2.82 12.18 10.37
C ALA A 17 -1.76 13.00 11.11
N ASP A 18 -2.15 13.69 12.18
CA ASP A 18 -1.24 14.56 12.94
C ASP A 18 -0.37 13.75 13.91
N VAL A 19 -0.96 12.84 14.68
CA VAL A 19 -0.25 12.10 15.75
C VAL A 19 0.50 10.90 15.19
N ASP A 20 -0.21 9.96 14.57
CA ASP A 20 0.39 8.74 14.04
C ASP A 20 1.11 9.02 12.71
N GLY A 21 0.56 9.91 11.87
CA GLY A 21 1.15 10.27 10.59
C GLY A 21 2.51 10.96 10.73
N SER A 22 2.70 11.84 11.70
CA SER A 22 4.02 12.45 11.95
C SER A 22 5.06 11.43 12.42
N THR A 23 4.66 10.49 13.28
CA THR A 23 5.52 9.39 13.73
C THR A 23 5.90 8.45 12.58
N LEU A 24 4.93 8.12 11.72
CA LEU A 24 5.14 7.31 10.52
C LEU A 24 6.04 8.02 9.50
N ALA A 25 5.86 9.33 9.31
CA ALA A 25 6.70 10.12 8.42
C ALA A 25 8.15 10.18 8.90
N ALA A 26 8.37 10.31 10.22
CA ALA A 26 9.70 10.29 10.81
C ALA A 26 10.39 8.93 10.69
N GLN A 27 9.62 7.83 10.78
CA GLN A 27 10.14 6.46 10.74
C GLN A 27 10.07 5.82 9.34
N VAL A 28 9.65 6.54 8.31
CA VAL A 28 9.42 5.98 6.97
C VAL A 28 10.65 5.27 6.39
N ALA A 29 11.85 5.76 6.73
CA ALA A 29 13.12 5.21 6.29
C ALA A 29 13.44 3.83 6.91
N GLU A 30 12.83 3.47 8.04
CA GLU A 30 13.08 2.21 8.75
C GLU A 30 12.06 1.11 8.39
N TYR A 31 11.11 1.40 7.49
CA TYR A 31 10.05 0.47 7.09
C TYR A 31 9.27 -0.12 8.30
N PRO A 32 8.58 0.74 9.08
CA PRO A 32 7.93 0.33 10.31
C PRO A 32 6.77 -0.62 10.03
N VAL A 33 6.57 -1.60 10.90
CA VAL A 33 5.43 -2.51 10.81
C VAL A 33 4.23 -1.88 11.49
N ILE A 34 3.16 -1.72 10.72
CA ILE A 34 1.91 -1.10 11.19
C ILE A 34 0.89 -2.20 11.45
N VAL A 35 0.33 -2.21 12.66
CA VAL A 35 -0.83 -3.03 13.00
C VAL A 35 -2.00 -2.11 13.21
N ALA A 36 -3.04 -2.30 12.41
CA ALA A 36 -4.22 -1.48 12.53
C ALA A 36 -5.49 -2.31 12.71
N LYS A 37 -6.40 -1.80 13.55
CA LYS A 37 -7.64 -2.47 13.95
C LYS A 37 -8.82 -1.57 13.67
N ARG A 38 -9.96 -2.18 13.30
CA ARG A 38 -11.22 -1.47 12.96
C ARG A 38 -11.03 -0.45 11.83
N ILE A 39 -10.25 -0.82 10.83
CA ILE A 39 -10.09 -0.04 9.60
C ILE A 39 -11.23 -0.35 8.62
N THR A 40 -11.63 0.66 7.86
CA THR A 40 -12.64 0.51 6.81
C THR A 40 -12.00 0.24 5.47
N ARG A 41 -12.51 -0.78 4.78
CA ARG A 41 -12.23 -0.96 3.36
C ARG A 41 -12.99 0.09 2.56
N THR A 42 -12.26 0.83 1.75
CA THR A 42 -12.77 1.80 0.77
C THR A 42 -12.30 1.39 -0.62
N THR A 43 -12.89 2.00 -1.64
CA THR A 43 -12.41 1.89 -3.02
C THR A 43 -11.92 3.27 -3.43
N TYR A 44 -10.61 3.43 -3.59
CA TYR A 44 -10.03 4.68 -4.07
C TYR A 44 -10.45 4.89 -5.52
N GLY A 45 -11.08 6.02 -5.84
CA GLY A 45 -11.39 6.41 -7.21
C GLY A 45 -12.50 5.62 -7.92
N GLY A 46 -13.39 4.91 -7.20
CA GLY A 46 -14.56 4.29 -7.83
C GLY A 46 -14.22 3.23 -8.89
N MET A 47 -13.09 2.54 -8.77
CA MET A 47 -12.78 1.36 -9.59
C MET A 47 -13.63 0.17 -9.15
N GLU A 48 -14.94 0.28 -9.33
CA GLU A 48 -15.80 -0.89 -9.48
C GLU A 48 -15.31 -1.65 -10.70
N LYS A 49 -14.95 -2.93 -10.50
CA LYS A 49 -14.63 -3.94 -11.53
C LYS A 49 -14.33 -3.33 -12.92
N ILE A 50 -13.05 -3.11 -13.23
CA ILE A 50 -12.64 -3.11 -14.64
C ILE A 50 -12.73 -4.58 -15.12
N THR A 51 -13.94 -5.02 -15.39
CA THR A 51 -14.24 -6.04 -16.39
C THR A 51 -14.53 -5.33 -17.70
N LEU A 52 -13.57 -4.51 -18.17
CA LEU A 52 -13.51 -4.01 -19.54
C LEU A 52 -12.13 -4.34 -20.09
N PHE A 53 -11.87 -5.63 -20.14
CA PHE A 53 -10.90 -6.23 -21.05
C PHE A 53 -11.53 -6.21 -22.45
N SER A 54 -11.68 -5.04 -23.06
CA SER A 54 -11.88 -4.88 -24.50
C SER A 54 -11.84 -3.40 -24.86
N LEU A 55 -11.01 -3.08 -25.86
CA LEU A 55 -11.03 -1.86 -26.69
C LEU A 55 -10.14 -0.66 -26.33
N LEU A 56 -9.00 -0.83 -25.65
CA LEU A 56 -7.83 0.03 -25.91
C LEU A 56 -6.54 -0.77 -25.71
N GLN A 57 -6.32 -1.74 -26.60
CA GLN A 57 -5.03 -2.39 -26.78
C GLN A 57 -4.32 -1.68 -27.92
N GLU A 58 -3.61 -0.60 -27.61
CA GLU A 58 -2.47 -0.15 -28.41
C GLU A 58 -1.61 0.81 -27.59
N ILE A 59 -0.37 0.37 -27.32
CA ILE A 59 0.86 1.15 -27.01
C ILE A 59 1.46 1.09 -25.58
N CYS A 60 0.74 0.76 -24.50
CA CYS A 60 1.40 0.62 -23.17
C CYS A 60 1.47 -0.83 -22.68
N SER A 61 2.69 -1.29 -22.41
CA SER A 61 3.13 -2.67 -22.17
C SER A 61 2.32 -3.47 -21.13
N GLU A 62 2.34 -4.80 -21.27
CA GLU A 62 1.70 -5.80 -20.38
C GLU A 62 2.13 -5.70 -18.89
N LEU A 63 3.23 -4.98 -18.59
CA LEU A 63 3.64 -4.66 -17.22
C LEU A 63 2.79 -3.52 -16.61
N PHE A 64 2.33 -2.57 -17.42
CA PHE A 64 1.66 -1.34 -16.99
C PHE A 64 0.26 -1.62 -16.43
N THR A 65 -0.48 -2.57 -17.03
CA THR A 65 -1.78 -3.03 -16.54
C THR A 65 -1.67 -3.86 -15.26
N ASN A 66 -0.59 -4.62 -15.07
CA ASN A 66 -0.41 -5.44 -13.86
C ASN A 66 0.04 -4.63 -12.64
N ILE A 67 0.91 -3.63 -12.81
CA ILE A 67 1.50 -2.88 -11.69
C ILE A 67 0.64 -1.69 -11.25
N MET A 68 -0.06 -1.04 -12.16
CA MET A 68 -0.78 0.21 -11.87
C MET A 68 -2.29 0.01 -11.61
N CYS A 69 -2.90 -1.03 -12.19
CA CYS A 69 -4.33 -1.30 -12.07
C CYS A 69 -4.70 -2.13 -10.81
N HIS A 70 -3.72 -2.44 -9.96
CA HIS A 70 -3.89 -3.37 -8.83
C HIS A 70 -4.02 -2.74 -7.44
N ILE A 71 -4.13 -1.42 -7.31
CA ILE A 71 -4.64 -0.83 -6.06
C ILE A 71 -6.16 -1.04 -6.02
N ARG A 72 -6.58 -2.30 -5.85
CA ARG A 72 -7.98 -2.71 -5.71
C ARG A 72 -8.51 -2.50 -4.29
N LEU A 73 -7.62 -2.07 -3.39
CA LEU A 73 -7.88 -1.95 -1.96
C LEU A 73 -7.35 -0.62 -1.47
N SER A 74 -8.26 0.19 -0.95
CA SER A 74 -7.89 1.28 -0.06
C SER A 74 -8.49 1.06 1.31
N LEU A 75 -7.78 1.55 2.30
CA LEU A 75 -8.10 1.44 3.71
C LEU A 75 -8.22 2.85 4.24
N SER A 76 -9.23 3.11 5.06
CA SER A 76 -9.46 4.40 5.69
C SER A 76 -9.60 4.22 7.19
N THR A 77 -8.91 5.06 7.95
CA THR A 77 -9.15 5.16 9.40
C THR A 77 -10.54 5.74 9.66
N ARG A 78 -11.09 5.37 10.82
CA ARG A 78 -12.31 5.92 11.43
C ARG A 78 -11.99 6.37 12.85
N TYR A 79 -12.89 7.14 13.46
CA TYR A 79 -12.78 7.61 14.85
C TYR A 79 -12.48 6.49 15.87
N ASN A 80 -12.97 5.26 15.64
CA ASN A 80 -12.76 4.11 16.52
C ASN A 80 -11.67 3.14 16.05
N SER A 81 -10.89 3.52 15.04
CA SER A 81 -9.73 2.77 14.57
C SER A 81 -8.60 2.89 15.58
N VAL A 82 -7.71 1.90 15.59
CA VAL A 82 -6.49 1.92 16.41
C VAL A 82 -5.33 1.56 15.50
N ILE A 83 -4.29 2.38 15.50
CA ILE A 83 -3.04 2.13 14.80
C ILE A 83 -1.95 1.93 15.85
N LEU A 84 -1.14 0.90 15.66
CA LEU A 84 0.02 0.59 16.48
C LEU A 84 1.23 0.48 15.56
N ILE A 85 2.25 1.27 15.86
CA ILE A 85 3.51 1.27 15.13
C ILE A 85 4.50 0.38 15.90
N ASN A 86 5.05 -0.63 15.22
CA ASN A 86 6.00 -1.59 15.77
C ASN A 86 5.57 -2.22 17.13
N PRO A 87 4.35 -2.77 17.25
CA PRO A 87 3.95 -3.42 18.49
C PRO A 87 4.76 -4.70 18.75
N PRO A 88 4.98 -5.09 20.02
CA PRO A 88 5.79 -6.26 20.40
C PRO A 88 5.01 -7.58 20.23
N TYR A 89 4.51 -7.84 19.03
CA TYR A 89 3.80 -9.07 18.70
C TYR A 89 4.71 -10.06 17.96
N PRO A 90 4.63 -11.38 18.24
CA PRO A 90 5.46 -12.38 17.55
C PRO A 90 5.17 -12.44 16.04
N GLN A 91 3.98 -12.01 15.64
CA GLN A 91 3.60 -11.80 14.25
C GLN A 91 4.54 -10.78 13.58
N VAL A 92 4.76 -9.62 14.19
CA VAL A 92 5.58 -8.53 13.64
C VAL A 92 7.00 -9.02 13.28
N GLY A 93 7.62 -9.82 14.16
CA GLY A 93 8.94 -10.40 13.90
C GLY A 93 8.97 -11.32 12.67
N ARG A 94 7.89 -12.06 12.39
CA ARG A 94 7.79 -12.90 11.16
C ARG A 94 7.73 -12.04 9.90
N LEU A 95 7.00 -10.92 9.94
CA LEU A 95 6.92 -10.01 8.79
C LEU A 95 8.24 -9.29 8.57
N GLN A 96 8.91 -8.86 9.64
CA GLN A 96 10.23 -8.25 9.54
C GLN A 96 11.26 -9.21 8.95
N ASN A 97 11.24 -10.48 9.35
CA ASN A 97 12.11 -11.49 8.75
C ASN A 97 11.80 -11.69 7.26
N TRP A 98 10.51 -11.79 6.90
CA TRP A 98 10.10 -11.90 5.49
C TRP A 98 10.53 -10.68 4.67
N TYR A 99 10.37 -9.47 5.20
CA TYR A 99 10.81 -8.22 4.57
C TYR A 99 12.32 -8.24 4.32
N ARG A 100 13.13 -8.60 5.33
CA ARG A 100 14.59 -8.71 5.20
C ARG A 100 15.02 -9.72 4.13
N THR A 101 14.29 -10.82 3.97
CA THR A 101 14.59 -11.82 2.92
C THR A 101 14.22 -11.35 1.51
N ASN A 102 13.27 -10.42 1.37
CA ASN A 102 12.73 -10.00 0.07
C ASN A 102 12.97 -8.52 -0.25
N ILE A 103 13.86 -7.85 0.49
CA ILE A 103 14.09 -6.40 0.39
C ILE A 103 14.44 -5.97 -1.04
N ASP A 104 15.28 -6.74 -1.74
CA ASP A 104 15.70 -6.45 -3.12
C ASP A 104 14.51 -6.41 -4.10
N VAL A 105 13.56 -7.34 -3.92
CA VAL A 105 12.35 -7.43 -4.75
C VAL A 105 11.41 -6.26 -4.44
N ILE A 106 11.29 -5.89 -3.17
CA ILE A 106 10.42 -4.80 -2.71
C ILE A 106 10.93 -3.45 -3.23
N GLU A 107 12.22 -3.17 -3.12
CA GLU A 107 12.84 -1.94 -3.63
C GLU A 107 12.64 -1.82 -5.16
N PHE A 108 12.83 -2.92 -5.88
CA PHE A 108 12.55 -2.97 -7.32
C PHE A 108 11.07 -2.67 -7.63
N TYR A 109 10.14 -3.26 -6.88
CA TYR A 109 8.70 -3.02 -7.03
C TYR A 109 8.29 -1.57 -6.71
N ILE A 110 8.85 -0.96 -5.66
CA ILE A 110 8.57 0.43 -5.28
C ILE A 110 9.05 1.39 -6.37
N SER A 111 10.28 1.20 -6.86
CA SER A 111 10.85 2.01 -7.94
C SER A 111 9.99 1.94 -9.21
N LEU A 112 9.56 0.72 -9.57
CA LEU A 112 8.70 0.47 -10.71
C LEU A 112 7.31 1.12 -10.53
N PHE A 113 6.74 1.05 -9.33
CA PHE A 113 5.45 1.66 -9.01
C PHE A 113 5.49 3.20 -9.09
N ILE A 114 6.54 3.85 -8.56
CA ILE A 114 6.73 5.30 -8.65
C ILE A 114 6.95 5.75 -10.09
N SER A 115 7.80 5.04 -10.85
CA SER A 115 8.06 5.34 -12.26
C SER A 115 6.79 5.22 -13.11
N CYS A 116 5.97 4.20 -12.85
CA CYS A 116 4.68 4.00 -13.50
C CYS A 116 3.73 5.18 -13.25
N LYS A 117 3.61 5.63 -11.98
CA LYS A 117 2.75 6.75 -11.59
C LYS A 117 3.20 8.10 -12.17
N LEU A 118 4.50 8.33 -12.27
CA LEU A 118 5.06 9.56 -12.87
C LEU A 118 4.85 9.60 -14.40
N ASN A 119 4.99 8.48 -15.09
CA ASN A 119 4.73 8.38 -16.53
C ASN A 119 3.24 8.50 -16.90
N MET A 120 2.35 8.28 -15.93
CA MET A 120 0.90 8.43 -16.09
C MET A 120 0.41 9.88 -15.96
N CYS A 121 1.21 10.77 -15.38
CA CYS A 121 0.88 12.18 -15.16
C CYS A 121 1.50 13.12 -16.21
N ARG A 122 1.93 12.61 -17.38
CA ARG A 122 2.48 13.40 -18.47
C ARG A 122 1.59 13.40 -19.70
#